data_AF-K9TH69-F1
#
_entry.id   AF-K9TH69-F1
#
_cell.length_a   1.000
_cell.length_b   1.000
_cell.length_c   1.000
_cell.angle_alpha   90.00
_cell.angle_beta   90.00
_cell.angle_gamma   90.00
#
_symmetry.space_group_name_H-M   'P 1'
#
loop_
_entity.id
_entity.type
_entity.pdbx_description
1 polymer ?
#
loop_
_entity_poly.entity_id
_entity_poly.type
_entity_poly.pdbx_seq_one_letter_code
_entity_poly.pdbx_strand_id
1 'polypeptide(L)'
;MNLLKPSKMTRKFSLILGGLLTSSLLFVMPVTAQITDAKVNSLVEALRLAAPDTGIEDDGLYSDWQIKPDNIPRWSRLCIDQELTPAEFEANEAQAREVLACVMSDVLQEEYAASGNDESLAVRRAAAWWMAGDPEQYNSERISGYTEEVLQYYQQQQ
;
A
#
# COMPACT_ATOMS: atom_id res chain seq x y z
N MET A 1 42.59 -62.70 17.23
CA MET A 1 42.30 -63.38 18.50
C MET A 1 41.34 -62.50 19.30
N ASN A 2 40.41 -63.12 20.04
CA ASN A 2 39.24 -62.56 20.74
C ASN A 2 37.98 -62.30 19.88
N LEU A 3 37.30 -63.43 19.67
CA LEU A 3 35.85 -63.57 19.60
C LEU A 3 35.16 -62.88 20.78
N LEU A 4 33.98 -62.29 20.55
CA LEU A 4 32.81 -62.42 21.45
C LEU A 4 31.52 -62.06 20.68
N LYS A 5 30.47 -62.79 21.07
CA LYS A 5 29.26 -63.18 20.34
C LYS A 5 28.10 -62.18 20.56
N PRO A 6 27.11 -62.06 19.66
CA PRO A 6 25.99 -61.14 19.81
C PRO A 6 24.97 -61.61 20.87
N SER A 7 24.56 -60.68 21.74
CA SER A 7 23.46 -60.86 22.70
C SER A 7 22.14 -60.40 22.08
N LYS A 8 21.20 -61.33 21.89
CA LYS A 8 19.78 -61.02 21.61
C LYS A 8 19.12 -60.55 22.90
N MET A 9 18.64 -59.32 22.91
CA MET A 9 17.79 -58.81 23.99
C MET A 9 16.41 -58.45 23.44
N THR A 10 15.51 -59.42 23.48
CA THR A 10 14.07 -59.20 23.41
C THR A 10 13.60 -58.51 24.69
N ARG A 11 13.04 -57.30 24.58
CA ARG A 11 12.31 -56.65 25.67
C ARG A 11 10.97 -56.07 25.17
N LYS A 12 9.95 -56.88 25.41
CA LYS A 12 8.55 -56.59 25.77
C LYS A 12 8.05 -55.17 25.46
N PHE A 13 7.13 -55.09 24.49
CA PHE A 13 6.15 -54.00 24.36
C PHE A 13 5.34 -53.91 25.66
N SER A 14 5.51 -52.83 26.41
CA SER A 14 4.61 -52.45 27.49
C SER A 14 3.81 -51.25 26.98
N LEU A 15 2.51 -51.44 26.72
CA LEU A 15 1.57 -50.34 26.54
C LEU A 15 1.55 -49.54 27.84
N ILE A 16 2.01 -48.30 27.80
CA ILE A 16 1.65 -47.29 28.80
C ILE A 16 0.70 -46.33 28.11
N LEU A 17 -0.57 -46.50 28.45
CA LEU A 17 -1.65 -45.55 28.24
C LEU A 17 -1.35 -44.34 29.14
N GLY A 18 -1.04 -43.18 28.56
CA GLY A 18 -0.71 -41.98 29.34
C GLY A 18 -0.65 -40.71 28.50
N GLY A 19 -1.73 -39.94 28.54
CA GLY A 19 -1.75 -38.49 28.29
C GLY A 19 -1.63 -38.03 26.84
N LEU A 20 -2.78 -37.81 26.18
CA LEU A 20 -2.85 -36.91 25.02
C LEU A 20 -2.62 -35.47 25.51
N LEU A 21 -1.37 -35.01 25.56
CA LEU A 21 -1.08 -33.58 25.59
C LEU A 21 -1.10 -33.09 24.15
N THR A 22 -2.29 -32.73 23.66
CA THR A 22 -2.44 -31.94 22.43
C THR A 22 -1.90 -30.55 22.71
N SER A 23 -0.59 -30.35 22.55
CA SER A 23 0.00 -29.03 22.45
C SER A 23 -0.48 -28.39 21.16
N SER A 24 -1.60 -27.67 21.23
CA SER A 24 -2.01 -26.74 20.19
C SER A 24 -0.97 -25.61 20.14
N LEU A 25 0.00 -25.74 19.24
CA LEU A 25 0.80 -24.60 18.78
C LEU A 25 -0.19 -23.64 18.11
N LEU A 26 -0.63 -22.62 18.83
CA LEU A 26 -1.31 -21.47 18.25
C LEU A 26 -0.30 -20.78 17.34
N PHE A 27 -0.31 -21.13 16.06
CA PHE A 27 0.30 -20.30 15.03
C PHE A 27 -0.45 -18.97 15.05
N VAL A 28 0.13 -17.98 15.71
CA VAL A 28 -0.24 -16.57 15.51
C VAL A 28 0.18 -16.23 14.09
N MET A 29 -0.74 -16.42 13.14
CA MET A 29 -0.58 -15.85 11.79
C MET A 29 -0.49 -14.33 11.99
N PRO A 30 0.56 -13.66 11.48
CA PRO A 30 0.56 -12.21 11.46
C PRO A 30 -0.63 -11.79 10.60
N VAL A 31 -1.62 -11.12 11.20
CA VAL A 31 -2.64 -10.41 10.45
C VAL A 31 -1.91 -9.28 9.75
N THR A 32 -1.65 -9.43 8.45
CA THR A 32 -1.27 -8.31 7.60
C THR A 32 -2.42 -7.32 7.64
N ALA A 33 -2.22 -6.18 8.29
CA ALA A 33 -3.21 -5.11 8.27
C ALA A 33 -3.38 -4.68 6.81
N GLN A 34 -4.57 -4.92 6.26
CA GLN A 34 -4.84 -4.68 4.86
C GLN A 34 -5.14 -3.19 4.65
N ILE A 35 -4.57 -2.59 3.61
CA ILE A 35 -5.01 -1.28 3.11
C ILE A 35 -6.44 -1.44 2.60
N THR A 36 -7.38 -0.69 3.16
CA THR A 36 -8.80 -0.73 2.79
C THR A 36 -9.12 0.36 1.78
N ASP A 37 -10.21 0.20 1.03
CA ASP A 37 -10.70 1.25 0.11
C ASP A 37 -10.94 2.58 0.82
N ALA A 38 -11.34 2.56 2.11
CA ALA A 38 -11.48 3.76 2.91
C ALA A 38 -10.13 4.49 3.07
N LYS A 39 -9.06 3.76 3.38
CA LYS A 39 -7.70 4.32 3.46
C LYS A 39 -7.24 4.86 2.11
N VAL A 40 -7.50 4.16 1.01
CA VAL A 40 -7.16 4.66 -0.32
C VAL A 40 -7.90 5.97 -0.62
N ASN A 41 -9.20 6.01 -0.32
CA ASN A 41 -10.01 7.22 -0.52
C ASN A 41 -9.55 8.40 0.35
N SER A 42 -9.11 8.15 1.59
CA SER A 42 -8.52 9.19 2.44
C SER A 42 -7.20 9.71 1.88
N LEU A 43 -6.38 8.85 1.28
CA LEU A 43 -5.15 9.27 0.60
C LEU A 43 -5.46 10.12 -0.63
N VAL A 44 -6.39 9.69 -1.48
CA VAL A 44 -6.80 10.47 -2.66
C VAL A 44 -7.28 11.86 -2.26
N GLU A 45 -8.14 11.97 -1.24
CA GLU A 45 -8.60 13.28 -0.78
C GLU A 45 -7.47 14.11 -0.15
N ALA A 46 -6.54 13.48 0.58
CA ALA A 46 -5.38 14.19 1.12
C ALA A 46 -4.47 14.77 0.03
N LEU A 47 -4.29 14.05 -1.09
CA LEU A 47 -3.57 14.54 -2.25
C LEU A 47 -4.26 15.76 -2.88
N ARG A 48 -5.61 15.76 -2.93
CA ARG A 48 -6.43 16.89 -3.40
C ARG A 48 -6.22 18.13 -2.54
N LEU A 49 -6.30 17.96 -1.23
CA LEU A 49 -6.18 19.06 -0.27
C LEU A 49 -4.77 19.65 -0.21
N ALA A 50 -3.74 18.83 -0.45
CA ALA A 50 -2.34 19.27 -0.50
C ALA A 50 -1.90 19.72 -1.91
N ALA A 51 -2.77 19.68 -2.91
CA ALA A 51 -2.43 20.03 -4.28
C ALA A 51 -1.90 21.49 -4.31
N PRO A 52 -0.65 21.73 -4.79
CA PRO A 52 -0.10 23.08 -4.79
C PRO A 52 -0.92 24.02 -5.68
N ASP A 53 -1.25 25.21 -5.16
CA ASP A 53 -1.76 26.29 -6.00
C ASP A 53 -0.59 26.84 -6.83
N THR A 54 -0.64 26.63 -8.14
CA THR A 54 0.40 27.10 -9.06
C THR A 54 0.30 28.61 -9.32
N GLY A 55 -0.84 29.24 -9.00
CA GLY A 55 -1.11 30.64 -9.29
C GLY A 55 -1.08 30.99 -10.79
N ILE A 56 -1.06 29.98 -11.67
CA ILE A 56 -1.01 30.13 -13.12
C ILE A 56 -2.37 29.71 -13.68
N GLU A 57 -3.02 30.61 -14.41
CA GLU A 57 -4.20 30.27 -15.19
C GLU A 57 -3.78 29.32 -16.32
N ASP A 58 -4.37 28.12 -16.36
CA ASP A 58 -4.02 27.02 -17.28
C ASP A 58 -2.55 26.59 -17.14
N ASP A 59 -2.18 26.10 -15.96
CA ASP A 59 -0.85 25.55 -15.63
C ASP A 59 -0.52 24.22 -16.33
N GLY A 60 -1.42 23.74 -17.21
CA GLY A 60 -1.29 22.49 -17.93
C GLY A 60 -1.53 21.25 -17.07
N LEU A 61 -2.09 21.42 -15.86
CA LEU A 61 -2.51 20.36 -14.97
C LEU A 61 -4.04 20.33 -14.91
N TYR A 62 -4.57 19.14 -14.66
CA TYR A 62 -6.01 18.87 -14.75
C TYR A 62 -6.55 18.31 -13.44
N SER A 63 -7.79 18.65 -13.16
CA SER A 63 -8.61 18.44 -11.98
C SER A 63 -8.03 19.05 -10.72
N ASP A 64 -8.82 19.01 -9.64
CA ASP A 64 -8.39 19.39 -8.29
C ASP A 64 -7.10 18.67 -7.82
N TRP A 65 -6.73 17.58 -8.47
CA TRP A 65 -5.57 16.75 -8.14
C TRP A 65 -4.30 17.08 -8.92
N GLN A 66 -4.36 18.06 -9.84
CA GLN A 66 -3.19 18.57 -10.55
C GLN A 66 -2.47 17.50 -11.39
N ILE A 67 -3.24 16.76 -12.19
CA ILE A 67 -2.76 15.63 -13.00
C ILE A 67 -2.14 16.10 -14.32
N LYS A 68 -0.98 15.54 -14.67
CA LYS A 68 -0.37 15.74 -16.00
C LYS A 68 -1.23 15.09 -17.10
N PRO A 69 -1.46 15.76 -18.25
CA PRO A 69 -2.33 15.26 -19.31
C PRO A 69 -1.93 13.88 -19.83
N ASP A 70 -0.63 13.60 -19.94
CA ASP A 70 -0.12 12.32 -20.47
C ASP A 70 -0.48 11.10 -19.59
N ASN A 71 -0.80 11.32 -18.30
CA ASN A 71 -1.21 10.23 -17.41
C ASN A 71 -2.67 9.84 -17.62
N ILE A 72 -3.54 10.78 -18.02
CA ILE A 72 -4.99 10.64 -17.98
C ILE A 72 -5.49 9.51 -18.91
N PRO A 73 -5.12 9.45 -20.20
CA PRO A 73 -5.61 8.38 -21.07
C PRO A 73 -5.15 6.99 -20.60
N ARG A 74 -3.90 6.88 -20.14
CA ARG A 74 -3.32 5.61 -19.69
C ARG A 74 -3.99 5.11 -18.41
N TRP A 75 -4.15 5.98 -17.40
CA TRP A 75 -4.75 5.59 -16.12
C TRP A 75 -6.23 5.29 -16.24
N SER A 76 -6.98 6.11 -16.99
CA SER A 76 -8.39 5.85 -17.23
C SER A 76 -8.61 4.53 -17.99
N ARG A 77 -7.78 4.23 -19.01
CA ARG A 77 -7.85 2.94 -19.70
C ARG A 77 -7.66 1.77 -18.76
N LEU A 78 -6.68 1.86 -17.86
CA LEU A 78 -6.36 0.81 -16.90
C LEU A 78 -7.48 0.59 -15.88
N CYS A 79 -8.09 1.68 -15.39
CA CYS A 79 -8.97 1.63 -14.24
C CYS A 79 -10.46 1.49 -14.58
N ILE A 80 -10.89 2.01 -15.74
CA ILE A 80 -12.31 2.05 -16.13
C ILE A 80 -12.53 1.59 -17.59
N ASP A 81 -11.54 0.95 -18.21
CA ASP A 81 -11.58 0.45 -19.60
C ASP A 81 -11.87 1.52 -20.69
N GLN A 82 -11.76 2.81 -20.35
CA GLN A 82 -12.00 3.95 -21.24
C GLN A 82 -10.80 4.90 -21.23
N GLU A 83 -10.34 5.33 -22.41
CA GLU A 83 -9.39 6.44 -22.51
C GLU A 83 -10.17 7.76 -22.41
N LEU A 84 -10.00 8.46 -21.30
CA LEU A 84 -10.48 9.83 -21.13
C LEU A 84 -9.46 10.80 -21.72
N THR A 85 -9.96 11.87 -22.33
CA THR A 85 -9.18 13.08 -22.61
C THR A 85 -8.99 13.90 -21.34
N PRO A 86 -7.99 14.80 -21.28
CA PRO A 86 -7.84 15.70 -20.13
C PRO A 86 -9.09 16.54 -19.84
N ALA A 87 -9.80 17.00 -20.87
CA ALA A 87 -11.04 17.78 -20.71
C ALA A 87 -12.20 16.94 -20.16
N GLU A 88 -12.33 15.67 -20.55
CA GLU A 88 -13.36 14.77 -20.00
C GLU A 88 -13.06 14.42 -18.54
N PHE A 89 -11.78 14.26 -18.20
CA PHE A 89 -11.33 14.00 -16.83
C PHE A 89 -11.57 15.20 -15.91
N GLU A 90 -11.25 16.41 -16.37
CA GLU A 90 -11.55 17.67 -15.68
C GLU A 90 -13.05 17.85 -15.42
N ALA A 91 -13.88 17.57 -16.43
CA ALA A 91 -15.30 17.86 -16.38
C ALA A 91 -16.10 16.93 -15.44
N ASN A 92 -15.50 15.85 -14.94
CA ASN A 92 -16.18 14.85 -14.12
C ASN A 92 -15.33 14.42 -12.92
N GLU A 93 -15.39 15.22 -11.85
CA GLU A 93 -14.67 14.99 -10.60
C GLU A 93 -14.89 13.58 -10.01
N ALA A 94 -16.12 13.05 -10.09
CA ALA A 94 -16.42 11.72 -9.57
C ALA A 94 -15.67 10.61 -10.33
N GLN A 95 -15.61 10.71 -11.66
CA GLN A 95 -14.88 9.77 -12.50
C GLN A 95 -13.37 9.96 -12.36
N ALA A 96 -12.89 11.20 -12.22
CA ALA A 96 -11.50 11.47 -11.90
C ALA A 96 -11.10 10.78 -10.58
N ARG A 97 -11.89 10.97 -9.52
CA ARG A 97 -11.66 10.33 -8.21
C ARG A 97 -11.65 8.81 -8.31
N GLU A 98 -12.54 8.20 -9.08
CA GLU A 98 -12.57 6.74 -9.30
C GLU A 98 -11.27 6.23 -9.93
N VAL A 99 -10.79 6.88 -11.00
CA VAL A 99 -9.52 6.54 -11.64
C VAL A 99 -8.34 6.72 -10.67
N LEU A 100 -8.32 7.81 -9.91
CA LEU A 100 -7.23 8.09 -8.96
C LEU A 100 -7.22 7.12 -7.78
N ALA A 101 -8.39 6.72 -7.26
CA ALA A 101 -8.49 5.70 -6.23
C ALA A 101 -7.97 4.34 -6.72
N CYS A 102 -8.30 3.94 -7.94
CA CYS A 102 -7.75 2.74 -8.55
C CYS A 102 -6.21 2.79 -8.63
N VAL A 103 -5.62 3.87 -9.17
CA VAL A 103 -4.14 4.02 -9.26
C VAL A 103 -3.49 4.03 -7.88
N MET A 104 -4.04 4.80 -6.94
CA MET A 104 -3.45 4.95 -5.60
C MET A 104 -3.66 3.73 -4.71
N SER A 105 -4.58 2.82 -5.05
CA SER A 105 -4.74 1.54 -4.36
C SER A 105 -3.46 0.71 -4.45
N ASP A 106 -2.96 0.51 -5.68
CA ASP A 106 -1.73 -0.26 -5.93
C ASP A 106 -0.52 0.43 -5.29
N VAL A 107 -0.37 1.75 -5.50
CA VAL A 107 0.76 2.52 -4.94
C VAL A 107 0.77 2.45 -3.41
N LEU A 108 -0.36 2.70 -2.74
CA LEU A 108 -0.41 2.67 -1.28
C LEU A 108 -0.16 1.25 -0.74
N GLN A 109 -0.66 0.21 -1.43
CA GLN A 109 -0.42 -1.17 -1.04
C GLN A 109 1.06 -1.56 -1.15
N GLU A 110 1.72 -1.19 -2.26
CA GLU A 110 3.14 -1.43 -2.48
C GLU A 110 3.99 -0.71 -1.43
N GLU A 111 3.71 0.58 -1.20
CA GLU A 111 4.48 1.38 -0.24
C GLU A 111 4.23 0.96 1.21
N TYR A 112 3.04 0.42 1.52
CA TYR A 112 2.75 -0.17 2.83
C TYR A 112 3.58 -1.43 3.10
N ALA A 113 3.74 -2.29 2.10
CA ALA A 113 4.62 -3.44 2.22
C ALA A 113 6.09 -3.01 2.31
N ALA A 114 6.52 -2.06 1.46
CA ALA A 114 7.89 -1.54 1.43
C ALA A 114 8.30 -0.81 2.72
N SER A 115 7.35 -0.18 3.40
CA SER A 115 7.57 0.50 4.69
C SER A 115 7.60 -0.43 5.90
N GLY A 116 7.47 -1.76 5.70
CA GLY A 116 7.38 -2.70 6.81
C GLY A 116 6.06 -2.59 7.58
N ASN A 117 4.97 -2.27 6.87
CA ASN A 117 3.63 -2.03 7.41
C ASN A 117 3.48 -0.74 8.24
N ASP A 118 4.39 0.23 8.06
CA ASP A 118 4.23 1.58 8.60
C ASP A 118 3.36 2.41 7.65
N GLU A 119 2.11 2.63 8.06
CA GLU A 119 1.11 3.38 7.29
C GLU A 119 1.48 4.85 7.08
N SER A 120 2.08 5.49 8.09
CA SER A 120 2.46 6.90 7.98
C SER A 120 3.61 7.08 7.00
N LEU A 121 4.59 6.16 7.03
CA LEU A 121 5.67 6.14 6.05
C LEU A 121 5.14 5.80 4.65
N ALA A 122 4.21 4.85 4.52
CA ALA A 122 3.59 4.47 3.26
C ALA A 122 2.84 5.63 2.60
N VAL A 123 2.04 6.38 3.37
CA VAL A 123 1.33 7.57 2.89
C VAL A 123 2.30 8.62 2.36
N ARG A 124 3.39 8.89 3.08
CA ARG A 124 4.41 9.86 2.64
C ARG A 124 5.13 9.41 1.37
N ARG A 125 5.44 8.12 1.26
CA ARG A 125 6.09 7.53 0.07
C ARG A 125 5.16 7.53 -1.13
N ALA A 126 3.87 7.23 -0.94
CA ALA A 126 2.84 7.36 -1.96
C ALA A 126 2.67 8.82 -2.43
N ALA A 127 2.72 9.79 -1.51
CA ALA A 127 2.73 11.22 -1.85
C ALA A 127 4.00 11.63 -2.63
N ALA A 128 5.16 11.08 -2.28
CA ALA A 128 6.39 11.33 -3.03
C ALA A 128 6.33 10.74 -4.45
N TRP A 129 5.78 9.54 -4.60
CA TRP A 129 5.50 8.94 -5.91
C TRP A 129 4.54 9.82 -6.72
N TRP A 130 3.49 10.34 -6.09
CA TRP A 130 2.54 11.24 -6.75
C TRP A 130 3.21 12.50 -7.31
N MET A 131 4.01 13.17 -6.48
CA MET A 131 4.64 14.43 -6.85
C MET A 131 5.84 14.27 -7.80
N ALA A 132 6.64 13.21 -7.63
CA ALA A 132 7.95 13.09 -8.27
C ALA A 132 8.15 11.79 -9.07
N GLY A 133 7.20 10.84 -9.01
CA GLY A 133 7.34 9.50 -9.59
C GLY A 133 8.32 8.60 -8.83
N ASP A 134 8.79 9.01 -7.66
CA ASP A 134 9.80 8.30 -6.87
C ASP A 134 9.45 8.33 -5.37
N PRO A 135 9.06 7.18 -4.80
CA PRO A 135 8.64 7.09 -3.40
C PRO A 135 9.78 7.35 -2.40
N GLU A 136 11.04 7.15 -2.80
CA GLU A 136 12.20 7.35 -1.91
C GLU A 136 12.49 8.83 -1.63
N GLN A 137 11.90 9.75 -2.40
CA GLN A 137 12.11 11.19 -2.22
C GLN A 137 11.27 11.82 -1.11
N TYR A 138 10.49 11.03 -0.36
CA TYR A 138 9.52 11.50 0.65
C TYR A 138 10.09 12.39 1.76
N ASN A 139 11.39 12.36 2.00
CA ASN A 139 12.08 13.19 3.00
C ASN A 139 13.11 14.14 2.37
N SER A 140 13.13 14.28 1.04
CA SER A 140 14.04 15.19 0.37
C SER A 140 13.64 16.65 0.65
N GLU A 141 14.63 17.54 0.72
CA GLU A 141 14.43 18.97 0.99
C GLU A 141 13.40 19.64 0.05
N ARG A 142 13.27 19.11 -1.17
CA ARG A 142 12.37 19.64 -2.21
C ARG A 142 10.90 19.34 -1.94
N ILE A 143 10.57 18.16 -1.40
CA ILE A 143 9.17 17.69 -1.32
C ILE A 143 8.74 17.21 0.06
N SER A 144 9.62 17.23 1.07
CA SER A 144 9.29 16.74 2.42
C SER A 144 8.05 17.44 2.98
N GLY A 145 7.99 18.78 2.84
CA GLY A 145 6.86 19.59 3.30
C GLY A 145 5.53 19.16 2.68
N TYR A 146 5.51 18.90 1.37
CA TYR A 146 4.32 18.37 0.69
C TYR A 146 3.92 16.99 1.23
N THR A 147 4.86 16.05 1.37
CA THR A 147 4.51 14.71 1.88
C THR A 147 4.03 14.74 3.33
N GLU A 148 4.56 15.65 4.14
CA GLU A 148 4.13 15.87 5.52
C GLU A 148 2.73 16.47 5.59
N GLU A 149 2.40 17.39 4.69
CA GLU A 149 1.06 17.96 4.55
C GLU A 149 0.03 16.92 4.09
N VAL A 150 0.35 16.10 3.09
CA VAL A 150 -0.51 14.96 2.68
C VAL A 150 -0.76 14.02 3.86
N LEU A 151 0.28 13.67 4.64
CA LEU A 151 0.10 12.82 5.83
C LEU A 151 -0.83 13.47 6.87
N GLN A 152 -0.73 14.78 7.07
CA GLN A 152 -1.61 15.51 7.99
C GLN A 152 -3.07 15.47 7.53
N TYR A 153 -3.35 15.77 6.27
CA TYR A 153 -4.71 15.70 5.72
C TYR A 153 -5.26 14.27 5.73
N TYR A 154 -4.41 13.27 5.48
CA TYR A 154 -4.78 11.87 5.56
C TYR A 154 -5.28 11.48 6.96
N GLN A 155 -4.51 11.84 7.98
CA GLN A 155 -4.82 11.51 9.37
C GLN A 155 -6.07 12.21 9.90
N GLN A 156 -6.43 13.38 9.37
CA GLN A 156 -7.66 14.10 9.75
C GLN A 156 -8.94 13.42 9.26
N GLN A 157 -8.84 12.49 8.29
CA GLN A 157 -9.97 11.80 7.68
C GLN A 157 -10.23 10.41 8.30
N GLN A 158 -9.37 9.97 9.22
CA GLN A 158 -9.48 8.69 9.93
C GLN A 158 -10.19 8.87 11.27
#